data_AF-C4LX46-F1
#
_entry.id   AF-C4LX46-F1
#
_cell.length_a   1.000
_cell.length_b   1.000
_cell.length_c   1.000
_cell.angle_alpha   90.00
_cell.angle_beta   90.00
_cell.angle_gamma   90.00
#
_symmetry.space_group_name_H-M   'P 1'
#
loop_
_entity.id
_entity.type
_entity.pdbx_description
1 polymer ?
#
loop_
_entity_poly.entity_id
_entity_poly.type
_entity_poly.pdbx_seq_one_letter_code
_entity_poly.pdbx_strand_id
1 'polypeptide(L)'
;MIIFLLLVSLCLSFDSSKYFKTSIETRIICTRGEGVSMFLEEEVKNYPMIIFMINQQKKDIMKFYNIAGDVIEELDISNYSLNEIVDVLDERGFRQFYKEK
;
A
#
# COMPACT_ATOMS: atom_id res chain seq x y z
N MET A 1 26.13 21.42 -16.12
CA MET A 1 24.82 21.64 -16.79
C MET A 1 24.22 20.36 -17.38
N ILE A 2 24.99 19.49 -18.04
CA ILE A 2 24.47 18.26 -18.67
C ILE A 2 23.84 17.27 -17.66
N ILE A 3 24.47 17.09 -16.49
CA ILE A 3 23.98 16.17 -15.44
C ILE A 3 22.61 16.62 -14.88
N PHE A 4 22.39 17.93 -14.76
CA PHE A 4 21.13 18.48 -14.25
C PHE A 4 19.97 18.25 -15.25
N LEU A 5 20.23 18.42 -16.54
CA LEU A 5 19.25 18.14 -17.60
C LEU A 5 18.92 16.64 -17.69
N LEU A 6 19.90 15.76 -17.49
CA LEU A 6 19.67 14.31 -17.44
C LEU A 6 18.83 13.89 -16.22
N LEU A 7 19.07 14.48 -15.04
CA LEU A 7 18.27 14.23 -13.84
C LEU A 7 16.82 14.73 -14.01
N VAL A 8 16.63 15.92 -14.59
CA VAL A 8 15.29 16.45 -14.89
C VAL A 8 14.56 15.57 -15.92
N SER A 9 15.26 15.09 -16.94
CA SER A 9 14.70 14.17 -17.94
C SER A 9 14.36 12.80 -17.36
N LEU A 10 15.13 12.29 -16.38
CA LEU A 10 14.79 11.06 -15.66
C LEU A 10 13.59 11.25 -14.71
N CYS A 11 13.46 12.41 -14.08
CA CYS A 11 12.28 12.73 -13.27
C CYS A 11 11.00 12.80 -14.11
N LEU A 12 11.09 13.27 -15.36
CA LEU A 12 9.94 13.40 -16.27
C LEU A 12 9.49 12.08 -16.91
N SER A 13 10.30 11.02 -16.85
CA SER A 13 9.93 9.70 -17.38
C SER A 13 9.31 8.77 -16.34
N PHE A 14 9.19 9.22 -15.08
CA PHE A 14 8.45 8.47 -14.07
C PHE A 14 6.95 8.60 -14.32
N ASP A 15 6.36 7.48 -14.70
CA ASP A 15 4.91 7.34 -14.84
C ASP A 15 4.25 7.43 -13.45
N SER A 16 3.81 8.64 -13.10
CA SER A 16 3.18 8.95 -11.82
C SER A 16 1.76 8.39 -11.68
N SER A 17 1.23 7.73 -12.72
CA SER A 17 -0.08 7.07 -12.69
C SER A 17 -0.03 5.65 -12.11
N LYS A 18 1.18 5.10 -11.90
CA LYS A 18 1.36 3.72 -11.42
C LYS A 18 1.51 3.63 -9.91
N TYR A 19 0.96 2.55 -9.36
CA TYR A 19 1.19 2.14 -7.98
C TYR A 19 2.67 1.75 -7.75
N PHE A 20 3.27 2.28 -6.69
CA PHE A 20 4.66 2.01 -6.33
C PHE A 20 4.82 1.45 -4.91
N LYS A 21 4.15 2.08 -3.93
CA LYS A 21 4.09 1.61 -2.54
C LYS A 21 2.68 1.78 -2.01
N THR A 22 2.36 1.06 -0.93
CA THR A 22 1.09 1.23 -0.22
C THR A 22 1.33 1.37 1.28
N SER A 23 0.43 2.05 1.96
CA SER A 23 0.40 2.09 3.42
C SER A 23 -0.96 1.62 3.93
N ILE A 24 -0.93 0.94 5.06
CA ILE A 24 -2.12 0.57 5.81
C ILE A 24 -2.03 1.28 7.16
N GLU A 25 -2.85 2.32 7.30
CA GLU A 25 -2.99 3.13 8.49
C GLU A 25 -4.16 2.60 9.32
N THR A 26 -3.87 2.03 10.48
CA THR A 26 -4.87 1.32 11.30
C THR A 26 -5.17 2.02 12.61
N ARG A 27 -6.40 1.81 13.07
CA ARG A 27 -6.81 2.03 14.45
C ARG A 27 -6.02 1.13 15.40
N ILE A 28 -6.07 1.48 16.68
CA ILE A 28 -5.51 0.63 17.74
C ILE A 28 -6.19 -0.74 17.73
N ILE A 29 -5.48 -1.77 18.21
CA ILE A 29 -5.90 -3.18 18.13
C ILE A 29 -7.36 -3.39 18.57
N CYS A 30 -7.79 -2.75 19.66
CA CYS A 30 -9.13 -2.93 20.23
C CYS A 30 -10.29 -2.32 19.41
N THR A 31 -10.00 -1.45 18.43
CA THR A 31 -11.03 -0.74 17.65
C THR A 31 -10.85 -0.91 16.14
N ARG A 32 -9.86 -1.71 15.73
CA ARG A 32 -9.56 -2.05 14.33
C ARG A 32 -10.63 -2.97 13.74
N GLY A 33 -10.85 -2.85 12.43
CA GLY A 33 -11.73 -3.75 11.68
C GLY A 33 -11.21 -5.20 11.74
N GLU A 34 -12.13 -6.15 11.83
CA GLU A 34 -11.81 -7.58 11.98
C GLU A 34 -10.95 -8.09 10.81
N GLY A 35 -11.34 -7.80 9.56
CA GLY A 35 -10.58 -8.22 8.39
C GLY A 35 -9.18 -7.60 8.32
N VAL A 36 -9.00 -6.37 8.80
CA VAL A 36 -7.68 -5.72 8.90
C VAL A 36 -6.81 -6.43 9.93
N SER A 37 -7.38 -6.84 11.07
CA SER A 37 -6.65 -7.63 12.08
C SER A 37 -6.22 -8.98 11.51
N MET A 38 -7.13 -9.71 10.87
CA MET A 38 -6.81 -11.00 10.23
C MET A 38 -5.73 -10.85 9.15
N PHE A 39 -5.79 -9.80 8.33
CA PHE A 39 -4.77 -9.54 7.31
C PHE A 39 -3.38 -9.35 7.92
N LEU A 40 -3.29 -8.59 8.99
CA LEU A 40 -2.03 -8.33 9.70
C LEU A 40 -1.45 -9.59 10.36
N GLU A 41 -2.28 -10.55 10.74
CA GLU A 41 -1.86 -11.80 11.38
C GLU A 41 -1.46 -12.88 10.37
N GLU A 42 -2.23 -13.01 9.28
CA GLU A 42 -2.14 -14.18 8.38
C GLU A 42 -1.38 -13.89 7.09
N GLU A 43 -1.66 -12.75 6.45
CA GLU A 43 -1.32 -12.50 5.04
C GLU A 43 -0.24 -11.43 4.83
N VAL A 44 -0.02 -10.54 5.80
CA VAL A 44 0.87 -9.37 5.65
C VAL A 44 2.29 -9.71 5.15
N LYS A 45 2.81 -10.85 5.57
CA LYS A 45 4.16 -11.35 5.18
C LYS A 45 4.31 -11.52 3.67
N ASN A 46 3.22 -11.67 2.93
CA ASN A 46 3.20 -11.85 1.48
C ASN A 46 3.30 -10.51 0.73
N TYR A 47 3.33 -9.37 1.43
CA TYR A 47 3.29 -8.03 0.83
C TYR A 47 4.42 -7.12 1.37
N PRO A 48 5.65 -7.26 0.85
CA PRO A 48 6.83 -6.56 1.38
C PRO A 48 6.84 -5.04 1.14
N MET A 49 5.99 -4.55 0.24
CA MET A 49 5.91 -3.13 -0.13
C MET A 49 4.80 -2.36 0.61
N ILE A 50 4.32 -2.90 1.73
CA ILE A 50 3.34 -2.25 2.60
C ILE A 50 4.01 -1.60 3.81
N ILE A 51 3.68 -0.34 4.06
CA ILE A 51 4.08 0.38 5.27
C ILE A 51 2.92 0.36 6.26
N PHE A 52 3.20 -0.02 7.51
CA PHE A 52 2.19 -0.05 8.56
C PHE A 52 2.30 1.14 9.49
N MET A 53 1.17 1.79 9.73
CA MET A 53 1.04 2.83 10.73
C MET A 53 -0.11 2.46 11.65
N ILE A 54 0.09 2.59 12.95
CA ILE A 54 -0.94 2.38 13.97
C ILE A 54 -1.21 3.74 14.60
N ASN A 55 -2.42 3.94 15.14
CA ASN A 55 -2.89 5.13 15.87
C ASN A 55 -3.85 6.03 15.07
N GLN A 56 -4.60 5.46 14.12
CA GLN A 56 -5.76 6.15 13.56
C GLN A 56 -6.90 6.23 14.57
N GLN A 57 -7.60 7.35 14.61
CA GLN A 57 -8.67 7.57 15.59
C GLN A 57 -10.02 6.99 15.15
N LYS A 58 -10.32 7.00 13.85
CA LYS A 58 -11.69 6.75 13.35
C LYS A 58 -11.80 5.63 12.34
N LYS A 59 -10.79 5.43 11.49
CA LYS A 59 -10.87 4.53 10.33
C LYS A 59 -9.57 3.78 10.13
N ASP A 60 -9.68 2.60 9.54
CA ASP A 60 -8.54 1.92 8.92
C ASP A 60 -8.49 2.33 7.44
N ILE A 61 -7.36 2.84 6.99
CA ILE A 61 -7.20 3.44 5.65
C ILE A 61 -6.06 2.74 4.92
N MET A 62 -6.30 2.38 3.67
CA MET A 62 -5.27 1.93 2.74
C MET A 62 -4.97 3.05 1.74
N LYS A 63 -3.71 3.47 1.63
CA LYS A 63 -3.28 4.51 0.68
C LYS A 63 -2.29 3.95 -0.30
N PHE A 64 -2.53 4.19 -1.58
CA PHE A 64 -1.61 3.86 -2.64
C PHE A 64 -0.86 5.10 -3.10
N TYR A 65 0.44 4.93 -3.29
CA TYR A 65 1.33 6.02 -3.67
C TYR A 65 1.97 5.73 -5.00
N ASN A 66 2.16 6.79 -5.78
CA ASN A 66 3.05 6.75 -6.94
C ASN A 66 4.52 6.82 -6.50
N ILE A 67 5.43 6.78 -7.47
CA ILE A 67 6.87 6.82 -7.20
C ILE A 67 7.38 8.17 -6.67
N ALA A 68 6.65 9.27 -6.93
CA ALA A 68 6.95 10.57 -6.35
C ALA A 68 6.51 10.67 -4.87
N GLY A 69 5.72 9.70 -4.40
CA GLY A 69 5.19 9.68 -3.05
C GLY A 69 3.84 10.38 -2.90
N ASP A 70 3.21 10.77 -4.00
CA ASP A 70 1.84 11.32 -3.97
C ASP A 70 0.84 10.20 -3.76
N VAL A 71 -0.21 10.47 -2.98
CA VAL A 71 -1.35 9.56 -2.83
C VAL A 71 -2.18 9.63 -4.11
N ILE A 72 -2.32 8.50 -4.80
CA ILE A 72 -3.12 8.38 -6.03
C ILE A 72 -4.45 7.65 -5.81
N GLU A 73 -4.57 6.92 -4.70
CA GLU A 73 -5.80 6.28 -4.27
C GLU A 73 -5.83 6.12 -2.75
N GLU A 74 -7.00 6.31 -2.15
CA GLU A 74 -7.25 6.12 -0.72
C GLU A 74 -8.56 5.35 -0.53
N LEU A 75 -8.50 4.28 0.27
CA LEU A 75 -9.64 3.40 0.56
C LEU A 75 -9.89 3.33 2.07
N ASP A 76 -11.15 3.46 2.47
CA ASP A 76 -11.60 3.15 3.82
C ASP A 76 -11.86 1.65 3.93
N ILE A 77 -10.93 0.95 4.57
CA ILE A 77 -10.96 -0.51 4.72
C ILE A 77 -11.50 -0.94 6.09
N SER A 78 -12.10 -0.03 6.85
CA SER A 78 -12.56 -0.27 8.22
C SER A 78 -13.50 -1.46 8.37
N ASN A 79 -14.25 -1.79 7.32
CA ASN A 79 -15.25 -2.86 7.28
C ASN A 79 -14.94 -3.92 6.21
N TYR A 80 -13.74 -3.90 5.62
CA TYR A 80 -13.36 -4.92 4.65
C TYR A 80 -13.09 -6.24 5.37
N SER A 81 -13.47 -7.33 4.72
CA SER A 81 -13.02 -8.69 5.05
C SER A 81 -11.56 -8.89 4.66
N LEU A 82 -10.95 -9.96 5.18
CA LEU A 82 -9.59 -10.37 4.80
C LEU A 82 -9.44 -10.48 3.28
N ASN A 83 -10.39 -11.14 2.61
CA ASN A 83 -10.34 -11.40 1.18
C ASN A 83 -10.44 -10.10 0.37
N GLU A 84 -11.31 -9.16 0.76
CA GLU A 84 -11.40 -7.86 0.07
C GLU A 84 -10.09 -7.07 0.15
N ILE A 85 -9.38 -7.14 1.29
CA ILE A 85 -8.06 -6.52 1.44
C ILE A 85 -7.03 -7.20 0.53
N VAL A 86 -7.02 -8.53 0.49
CA VAL A 86 -6.13 -9.32 -0.37
C VAL A 86 -6.38 -9.04 -1.85
N ASP A 87 -7.64 -9.08 -2.29
CA ASP A 87 -8.03 -8.85 -3.68
C ASP A 87 -7.58 -7.46 -4.15
N VAL A 88 -7.81 -6.43 -3.34
CA VAL A 88 -7.38 -5.05 -3.63
C VAL A 88 -5.86 -4.95 -3.85
N LEU A 89 -5.07 -5.66 -3.03
CA LEU A 89 -3.61 -5.66 -3.12
C LEU A 89 -3.10 -6.50 -4.29
N ASP A 90 -3.72 -7.65 -4.54
CA ASP A 90 -3.36 -8.57 -5.61
C ASP A 90 -3.66 -7.97 -6.99
N GLU A 91 -4.84 -7.36 -7.16
CA GLU A 91 -5.22 -6.63 -8.39
C GLU A 91 -4.23 -5.50 -8.73
N ARG A 92 -3.61 -4.90 -7.71
CA ARG A 92 -2.61 -3.83 -7.85
C ARG A 92 -1.18 -4.34 -7.93
N GLY A 93 -0.96 -5.65 -7.83
CA GLY A 93 0.33 -6.31 -8.02
C GLY A 93 1.27 -6.22 -6.81
N PHE A 94 0.74 -6.10 -5.59
CA PHE A 94 1.57 -6.00 -4.38
C PHE A 94 2.02 -7.33 -3.80
N ARG A 95 1.41 -8.45 -4.22
CA ARG A 95 1.77 -9.79 -3.73
C ARG A 95 3.16 -10.18 -4.19
N GLN A 96 3.96 -10.65 -3.24
CA GLN A 96 5.23 -11.28 -3.53
C GLN A 96 4.99 -12.69 -4.06
N PHE A 97 5.23 -12.90 -5.35
CA PHE A 97 5.37 -14.25 -5.89
C PHE A 97 6.77 -14.76 -5.50
N TYR A 98 6.84 -15.67 -4.53
CA TYR A 98 8.03 -16.49 -4.39
C TYR A 98 8.18 -17.28 -5.70
N LYS A 99 9.35 -17.19 -6.35
CA LYS A 99 9.76 -18.29 -7.23
C LYS A 99 9.91 -19.49 -6.31
N GLU A 100 8.92 -20.38 -6.28
CA GLU A 100 9.10 -21.72 -5.74
C GLU A 100 10.34 -22.30 -6.41
N LYS A 101 11.35 -22.66 -5.61
CA LYS A 101 12.57 -23.32 -6.06
C LYS A 101 12.34 -24.82 -6.12
#